data_AF-A0A1J5ML17-F1
#
_entry.id   AF-A0A1J5ML17-F1
#
_cell.length_a   1.000
_cell.length_b   1.000
_cell.length_c   1.000
_cell.angle_alpha   90.00
_cell.angle_beta   90.00
_cell.angle_gamma   90.00
#
_symmetry.space_group_name_H-M   'P 1'
#
loop_
_entity.id
_entity.type
_entity.pdbx_description
1 polymer ?
#
loop_
_entity_poly.entity_id
_entity_poly.type
_entity_poly.pdbx_seq_one_letter_code
_entity_poly.pdbx_strand_id
1 'polypeptide(L)'
;EEAIENEKEGTNKTKTWRFKAENVRDFAWASSRKFIWDAQGYSEKGVDTMAMSYYPKEGNPLWERYSTEAIIHTIEEYNKYSLQYPYPVSISVNGPVGGMEYPMITFNGPRPTLDKKTGEKTYSRRTKYGLIGVIIHEVGHNYYPMIVNSDERQWTWMDEGLNSFVEYLAAQAWEENYPSRRGPARNITNYMKSSYQVPIMTNSESILQFGNNAYGKPATALNILRETIMGRELFDYAFKEYAERWKFKRPTPADFFRTMEDASAVDLDWFFRGWFYTTDHVDISLDKVTKMHVGNQDPEVEKAWDREQFNKEPMDISDMRNKDMKRRTHDKPELLDFYNENDKFTVTNSDRNKYNGSQKKLEDWQLELLKNGKNMYAVDFSNKGGLVMPIILKLVYTDGSDEVVRTSAQIWRKNTEKVSKLLVTDKEIASIELDPYWETADVDVNNNYWPQRAIESRLQLYKRKKSKSLMEKYNQKLKTDKDEKKDAEKTKKAA
;
A
#
# COMPACT_ATOMS: atom_id res chain seq x y z
N GLU A 1 43.15 -7.71 5.94
CA GLU A 1 44.54 -7.21 5.97
C GLU A 1 45.22 -7.40 4.61
N GLU A 2 45.10 -8.58 4.00
CA GLU A 2 45.59 -8.88 2.64
C GLU A 2 45.32 -7.78 1.59
N ALA A 3 44.08 -7.30 1.45
CA ALA A 3 43.75 -6.26 0.48
C ALA A 3 44.49 -4.92 0.71
N ILE A 4 44.82 -4.58 1.97
CA ILE A 4 45.59 -3.38 2.32
C ILE A 4 47.06 -3.57 1.98
N GLU A 5 47.57 -4.79 2.10
CA GLU A 5 48.94 -5.15 1.70
C GLU A 5 49.09 -5.16 0.18
N ASN A 6 48.19 -5.85 -0.53
CA ASN A 6 48.12 -5.86 -2.00
C ASN A 6 47.95 -4.47 -2.62
N GLU A 7 47.34 -3.51 -1.90
CA GLU A 7 47.23 -2.12 -2.35
C GLU A 7 48.59 -1.41 -2.39
N LYS A 8 49.49 -1.71 -1.44
CA LYS A 8 50.79 -1.02 -1.29
C LYS A 8 51.77 -1.36 -2.40
N GLU A 9 51.73 -2.60 -2.89
CA GLU A 9 52.66 -3.07 -3.92
C GLU A 9 52.04 -2.97 -5.31
N GLY A 10 52.73 -2.26 -6.22
CA GLY A 10 52.48 -2.38 -7.66
C GLY A 10 53.23 -3.59 -8.20
N THR A 11 52.65 -4.30 -9.19
CA THR A 11 53.33 -5.42 -9.86
C THR A 11 53.27 -5.27 -11.36
N ASN A 12 54.37 -5.60 -12.04
CA ASN A 12 54.46 -5.69 -13.50
C ASN A 12 54.21 -7.12 -14.01
N LYS A 13 53.91 -8.07 -13.11
CA LYS A 13 53.59 -9.45 -13.46
C LYS A 13 52.12 -9.55 -13.89
N THR A 14 51.84 -10.41 -14.87
CA THR A 14 50.49 -10.68 -15.36
C THR A 14 49.95 -11.99 -14.80
N LYS A 15 48.63 -12.07 -14.62
CA LYS A 15 47.88 -13.30 -14.34
C LYS A 15 46.72 -13.40 -15.34
N THR A 16 46.44 -14.60 -15.84
CA THR A 16 45.34 -14.85 -16.77
C THR A 16 44.23 -15.61 -16.06
N TRP A 17 43.02 -15.07 -16.09
CA TRP A 17 41.80 -15.72 -15.60
C TRP A 17 40.91 -16.07 -16.80
N ARG A 18 40.31 -17.26 -16.77
CA ARG A 18 39.38 -17.73 -17.81
C ARG A 18 38.04 -18.04 -17.14
N PHE A 19 36.97 -17.40 -17.61
CA PHE A 19 35.62 -17.57 -17.09
C PHE A 19 34.76 -18.34 -18.10
N LYS A 20 33.88 -19.19 -17.60
CA LYS A 20 32.85 -19.90 -18.38
C LYS A 20 31.52 -19.77 -17.64
N ALA A 21 30.47 -19.42 -18.37
CA ALA A 21 29.10 -19.36 -17.87
C ALA A 21 28.17 -19.99 -18.91
N GLU A 22 27.11 -20.66 -18.44
CA GLU A 22 26.09 -21.30 -19.27
C GLU A 22 24.73 -20.70 -18.92
N ASN A 23 23.82 -20.64 -19.89
CA ASN A 23 22.46 -20.08 -19.74
C ASN A 23 22.44 -18.63 -19.24
N VAL A 24 23.42 -17.81 -19.65
CA VAL A 24 23.48 -16.38 -19.34
C VAL A 24 23.27 -15.53 -20.58
N ARG A 25 22.60 -14.37 -20.44
CA ARG A 25 22.34 -13.44 -21.55
C ARG A 25 23.41 -12.36 -21.75
N ASP A 26 24.22 -12.10 -20.73
CA ASP A 26 25.26 -11.09 -20.76
C ASP A 26 26.45 -11.49 -19.85
N PHE A 27 27.56 -10.75 -19.94
CA PHE A 27 28.78 -11.00 -19.18
C PHE A 27 29.39 -9.70 -18.65
N ALA A 28 29.70 -9.68 -17.36
CA ALA A 28 30.50 -8.63 -16.74
C ALA A 28 31.61 -9.21 -15.86
N TRP A 29 32.61 -8.39 -15.60
CA TRP A 29 33.74 -8.73 -14.73
C TRP A 29 34.24 -7.49 -14.00
N ALA A 30 34.88 -7.71 -12.87
CA ALA A 30 35.55 -6.67 -12.11
C ALA A 30 36.94 -7.14 -11.69
N SER A 31 37.90 -6.22 -11.62
CA SER A 31 39.20 -6.49 -11.01
C SER A 31 39.71 -5.28 -10.26
N SER A 32 40.33 -5.53 -9.12
CA SER A 32 41.02 -4.51 -8.34
C SER A 32 41.95 -5.18 -7.34
N ARG A 33 43.16 -4.65 -7.19
CA ARG A 33 44.07 -5.06 -6.09
C ARG A 33 43.56 -4.65 -4.71
N LYS A 34 42.54 -3.79 -4.66
CA LYS A 34 41.98 -3.26 -3.41
C LYS A 34 40.78 -4.06 -2.91
N PHE A 35 40.30 -5.05 -3.66
CA PHE A 35 39.14 -5.82 -3.24
C PHE A 35 39.49 -6.67 -2.02
N ILE A 36 38.69 -6.48 -0.98
CA ILE A 36 38.42 -7.48 0.04
C ILE A 36 37.43 -8.45 -0.61
N TRP A 37 37.72 -9.74 -0.49
CA TRP A 37 36.82 -10.81 -0.89
C TRP A 37 36.22 -11.43 0.37
N ASP A 38 34.90 -11.35 0.47
CA ASP A 38 34.09 -12.00 1.50
C ASP A 38 33.17 -13.00 0.81
N ALA A 39 33.05 -14.21 1.34
CA ALA A 39 32.29 -15.26 0.67
C ALA A 39 31.73 -16.30 1.64
N GLN A 40 30.57 -16.84 1.28
CA GLN A 40 29.89 -17.87 2.03
C GLN A 40 29.16 -18.82 1.08
N GLY A 41 29.28 -20.12 1.36
CA GLY A 41 28.57 -21.16 0.63
C GLY A 41 27.11 -21.23 1.04
N TYR A 42 26.24 -21.47 0.07
CA TYR A 42 24.81 -21.68 0.24
C TYR A 42 24.40 -22.92 -0.55
N SER A 43 23.66 -23.83 0.07
CA SER A 43 23.21 -25.08 -0.54
C SER A 43 21.73 -25.29 -0.29
N GLU A 44 20.93 -25.37 -1.34
CA GLU A 44 19.50 -25.69 -1.26
C GLU A 44 19.10 -26.64 -2.40
N LYS A 45 18.35 -27.71 -2.05
CA LYS A 45 17.77 -28.67 -3.01
C LYS A 45 18.78 -29.18 -4.05
N GLY A 46 20.00 -29.47 -3.60
CA GLY A 46 21.08 -30.04 -4.42
C GLY A 46 21.79 -29.05 -5.34
N VAL A 47 21.55 -27.74 -5.20
CA VAL A 47 22.33 -26.69 -5.89
C VAL A 47 23.24 -26.00 -4.88
N ASP A 48 24.53 -26.02 -5.15
CA ASP A 48 25.57 -25.33 -4.39
C ASP A 48 25.90 -24.00 -5.06
N THR A 49 25.75 -22.90 -4.32
CA THR A 49 26.05 -21.53 -4.75
C THR A 49 27.06 -20.89 -3.82
N MET A 50 28.09 -20.23 -4.37
CA MET A 50 28.96 -19.35 -3.58
C MET A 50 28.46 -17.91 -3.66
N ALA A 51 27.99 -17.36 -2.53
CA ALA A 51 27.72 -15.94 -2.40
C ALA A 51 29.05 -15.21 -2.16
N MET A 52 29.35 -14.19 -2.96
CA MET A 52 30.65 -13.52 -2.94
C MET A 52 30.49 -12.00 -3.00
N SER A 53 31.18 -11.30 -2.12
CA SER A 53 31.26 -9.84 -2.11
C SER A 53 32.67 -9.35 -2.36
N TYR A 54 32.81 -8.40 -3.28
CA TYR A 54 34.08 -7.75 -3.61
C TYR A 54 34.00 -6.26 -3.36
N TYR A 55 34.69 -5.76 -2.34
CA TYR A 55 34.63 -4.35 -1.98
C TYR A 55 35.95 -3.84 -1.43
N PRO A 56 36.29 -2.56 -1.64
CA PRO A 56 37.50 -2.01 -1.07
C PRO A 56 37.29 -1.64 0.40
N LYS A 57 38.38 -1.38 1.13
CA LYS A 57 38.33 -0.98 2.55
C LYS A 57 37.40 0.22 2.80
N GLU A 58 37.21 1.10 1.83
CA GLU A 58 36.29 2.25 1.89
C GLU A 58 34.82 1.83 2.04
N GLY A 59 34.45 0.60 1.65
CA GLY A 59 33.12 0.02 1.88
C GLY A 59 32.84 -0.29 3.36
N ASN A 60 33.87 -0.49 4.18
CA ASN A 60 33.71 -0.85 5.59
C ASN A 60 33.38 0.37 6.45
N PRO A 61 32.56 0.22 7.50
CA PRO A 61 32.08 -1.06 8.05
C PRO A 61 30.74 -1.54 7.49
N LEU A 62 30.27 -0.96 6.38
CA LEU A 62 28.94 -1.26 5.85
C LEU A 62 28.93 -2.57 5.06
N TRP A 63 29.89 -2.74 4.15
CA TRP A 63 29.95 -3.89 3.26
C TRP A 63 30.28 -5.19 3.97
N GLU A 64 31.29 -5.17 4.86
CA GLU A 64 31.70 -6.33 5.67
C GLU A 64 30.60 -6.90 6.58
N ARG A 65 29.51 -6.15 6.81
CA ARG A 65 28.43 -6.58 7.70
C ARG A 65 27.20 -7.09 6.97
N TYR A 66 26.94 -6.55 5.78
CA TYR A 66 25.63 -6.71 5.15
C TYR A 66 25.70 -7.30 3.74
N SER A 67 26.84 -7.22 3.04
CA SER A 67 26.81 -7.53 1.61
C SER A 67 26.62 -9.01 1.31
N THR A 68 27.41 -9.89 1.92
CA THR A 68 27.34 -11.34 1.68
C THR A 68 26.03 -11.92 2.20
N GLU A 69 25.63 -11.50 3.40
CA GLU A 69 24.34 -11.86 4.02
C GLU A 69 23.15 -11.43 3.15
N ALA A 70 23.18 -10.23 2.56
CA ALA A 70 22.12 -9.78 1.66
C ALA A 70 22.03 -10.63 0.38
N ILE A 71 23.15 -11.12 -0.16
CA ILE A 71 23.12 -12.06 -1.31
C ILE A 71 22.39 -13.35 -0.91
N ILE A 72 22.78 -13.97 0.21
CA ILE A 72 22.20 -15.24 0.68
C ILE A 72 20.72 -15.08 0.96
N HIS A 73 20.36 -14.05 1.73
CA HIS A 73 18.98 -13.71 2.05
C HIS A 73 18.13 -13.54 0.79
N THR A 74 18.67 -12.88 -0.24
CA THR A 74 17.97 -12.71 -1.52
C THR A 74 17.72 -14.05 -2.20
N ILE A 75 18.72 -14.94 -2.24
CA ILE A 75 18.57 -16.27 -2.83
C ILE A 75 17.48 -17.05 -2.09
N GLU A 76 17.51 -17.06 -0.75
CA GLU A 76 16.53 -17.76 0.10
C GLU A 76 15.10 -17.27 -0.13
N GLU A 77 14.88 -15.95 -0.14
CA GLU A 77 13.54 -15.38 -0.31
C GLU A 77 13.03 -15.53 -1.75
N TYR A 78 13.88 -15.32 -2.76
CA TYR A 78 13.46 -15.49 -4.15
C TYR A 78 13.20 -16.96 -4.51
N ASN A 79 13.93 -17.93 -3.93
CA ASN A 79 13.65 -19.36 -4.09
C ASN A 79 12.27 -19.76 -3.54
N LYS A 80 11.77 -19.08 -2.50
CA LYS A 80 10.43 -19.32 -1.94
C LYS A 80 9.35 -18.90 -2.94
N TYR A 81 9.40 -17.66 -3.42
CA TYR A 81 8.32 -17.04 -4.20
C TYR A 81 8.45 -17.20 -5.72
N SER A 82 9.64 -17.45 -6.24
CA SER A 82 9.89 -17.56 -7.69
C SER A 82 10.30 -18.98 -8.06
N LEU A 83 11.58 -19.24 -8.31
CA LEU A 83 12.11 -20.53 -8.77
C LEU A 83 13.43 -20.82 -8.07
N GLN A 84 13.97 -22.04 -8.20
CA GLN A 84 15.30 -22.34 -7.63
C GLN A 84 16.43 -21.64 -8.40
N TYR A 85 17.29 -20.91 -7.68
CA TYR A 85 18.53 -20.32 -8.20
C TYR A 85 19.41 -21.38 -8.88
N PRO A 86 19.75 -21.23 -10.18
CA PRO A 86 20.39 -22.28 -10.95
C PRO A 86 21.92 -22.12 -11.08
N TYR A 87 22.48 -21.00 -10.61
CA TYR A 87 23.87 -20.64 -10.89
C TYR A 87 24.82 -20.99 -9.74
N PRO A 88 26.09 -21.32 -10.04
CA PRO A 88 27.06 -21.75 -9.01
C PRO A 88 27.62 -20.61 -8.17
N VAL A 89 27.44 -19.35 -8.59
CA VAL A 89 27.95 -18.17 -7.88
C VAL A 89 26.96 -17.02 -7.97
N SER A 90 26.95 -16.16 -6.96
CA SER A 90 26.23 -14.88 -6.97
C SER A 90 27.13 -13.81 -6.34
N ILE A 91 27.41 -12.75 -7.09
CA ILE A 91 28.48 -11.81 -6.80
C ILE A 91 27.93 -10.39 -6.62
N SER A 92 28.30 -9.72 -5.52
CA SER A 92 28.11 -8.28 -5.32
C SER A 92 29.44 -7.55 -5.31
N VAL A 93 29.63 -6.64 -6.26
CA VAL A 93 30.83 -5.82 -6.38
C VAL A 93 30.52 -4.41 -5.96
N ASN A 94 31.36 -3.81 -5.11
CA ASN A 94 31.23 -2.40 -4.81
C ASN A 94 31.70 -1.55 -6.00
N GLY A 95 30.74 -1.11 -6.81
CA GLY A 95 30.94 -0.37 -8.04
C GLY A 95 30.78 1.14 -7.91
N PRO A 96 31.10 1.88 -8.98
CA PRO A 96 30.80 3.31 -9.08
C PRO A 96 29.32 3.58 -9.38
N VAL A 97 28.60 2.58 -9.92
CA VAL A 97 27.16 2.64 -10.20
C VAL A 97 26.39 2.25 -8.93
N GLY A 98 25.24 2.88 -8.69
CA GLY A 98 24.44 2.70 -7.48
C GLY A 98 23.76 1.33 -7.37
N GLY A 99 23.54 0.67 -8.50
CA GLY A 99 22.92 -0.63 -8.74
C GLY A 99 23.03 -0.92 -10.25
N MET A 100 23.42 -2.13 -10.63
CA MET A 100 23.46 -2.62 -12.01
C MET A 100 23.66 -4.12 -12.00
N GLU A 101 22.83 -4.81 -12.74
CA GLU A 101 22.69 -6.24 -12.79
C GLU A 101 23.35 -6.87 -14.02
N TYR A 102 24.03 -7.99 -13.80
CA TYR A 102 24.42 -8.94 -14.85
C TYR A 102 24.21 -10.35 -14.29
N PRO A 103 24.11 -11.38 -15.16
CA PRO A 103 24.01 -12.75 -14.68
C PRO A 103 25.16 -13.09 -13.72
N MET A 104 24.80 -13.52 -12.51
CA MET A 104 25.69 -13.85 -11.39
C MET A 104 26.55 -12.72 -10.82
N ILE A 105 26.55 -11.50 -11.37
CA ILE A 105 27.42 -10.41 -10.90
C ILE A 105 26.72 -9.06 -10.96
N THR A 106 26.76 -8.35 -9.84
CA THR A 106 26.05 -7.08 -9.65
C THR A 106 27.00 -6.00 -9.15
N PHE A 107 26.71 -4.74 -9.49
CA PHE A 107 27.52 -3.59 -9.08
C PHE A 107 26.71 -2.65 -8.18
N ASN A 108 27.06 -2.63 -6.90
CA ASN A 108 26.26 -1.97 -5.88
C ASN A 108 26.99 -0.81 -5.21
N GLY A 109 26.20 0.16 -4.75
CA GLY A 109 26.58 1.14 -3.74
C GLY A 109 25.57 1.13 -2.58
N PRO A 110 25.61 2.09 -1.65
CA PRO A 110 26.63 3.11 -1.43
C PRO A 110 27.79 2.63 -0.55
N ARG A 111 28.76 3.53 -0.32
CA ARG A 111 29.79 3.42 0.73
C ARG A 111 29.39 4.24 1.97
N PRO A 112 29.93 3.93 3.16
CA PRO A 112 29.83 4.83 4.31
C PRO A 112 30.52 6.18 4.06
N THR A 113 30.11 7.20 4.82
CA THR A 113 30.69 8.55 4.79
C THR A 113 31.93 8.62 5.67
N LEU A 114 33.03 9.17 5.14
CA LEU A 114 34.22 9.50 5.92
C LEU A 114 34.09 10.93 6.48
N ASP A 115 34.14 11.09 7.79
CA ASP A 115 34.31 12.41 8.41
C ASP A 115 35.76 12.86 8.21
N LYS A 116 35.96 13.90 7.40
CA LYS A 116 37.30 14.43 7.08
C LYS A 116 38.02 15.06 8.28
N LYS A 117 37.32 15.41 9.35
CA LYS A 117 37.92 16.03 10.54
C LYS A 117 38.39 14.98 11.54
N THR A 118 37.62 13.93 11.73
CA THR A 118 37.94 12.87 12.71
C THR A 118 38.64 11.67 12.08
N GLY A 119 38.50 11.47 10.77
CA GLY A 119 38.95 10.26 10.07
C GLY A 119 38.04 9.05 10.29
N GLU A 120 36.94 9.21 11.04
CA GLU A 120 36.00 8.13 11.34
C GLU A 120 34.99 7.94 10.20
N LYS A 121 34.59 6.69 9.99
CA LYS A 121 33.51 6.36 9.04
C LYS A 121 32.19 6.23 9.76
N THR A 122 31.15 6.87 9.22
CA THR A 122 29.78 6.81 9.72
C THR A 122 28.81 6.63 8.55
N TYR A 123 27.58 6.23 8.83
CA TYR A 123 26.55 6.11 7.80
C TYR A 123 25.16 6.42 8.36
N SER A 124 24.25 6.85 7.47
CA SER A 124 22.87 7.17 7.85
C SER A 124 21.97 5.93 7.80
N ARG A 125 20.79 6.01 8.42
CA ARG A 125 19.73 5.01 8.27
C ARG A 125 19.43 4.72 6.78
N ARG A 126 19.31 5.78 5.97
CA ARG A 126 19.10 5.68 4.52
C ARG A 126 20.25 4.95 3.81
N THR A 127 21.49 5.14 4.27
CA THR A 127 22.67 4.48 3.69
C THR A 127 22.67 2.98 4.01
N LYS A 128 22.33 2.58 5.25
CA LYS A 128 22.20 1.17 5.65
C LYS A 128 21.19 0.44 4.78
N TYR A 129 19.93 0.86 4.81
CA TYR A 129 18.87 0.20 4.05
C TYR A 129 18.99 0.42 2.53
N GLY A 130 19.68 1.47 2.11
CA GLY A 130 20.02 1.67 0.70
C GLY A 130 20.98 0.60 0.18
N LEU A 131 22.01 0.22 0.95
CA LEU A 131 22.91 -0.88 0.56
C LEU A 131 22.18 -2.22 0.56
N ILE A 132 21.47 -2.53 1.64
CA ILE A 132 20.76 -3.81 1.78
C ILE A 132 19.73 -3.96 0.66
N GLY A 133 18.87 -2.96 0.48
CA GLY A 133 17.84 -2.97 -0.55
C GLY A 133 18.40 -3.08 -1.96
N VAL A 134 19.47 -2.34 -2.31
CA VAL A 134 20.02 -2.44 -3.66
C VAL A 134 20.68 -3.80 -3.92
N ILE A 135 21.39 -4.37 -2.94
CA ILE A 135 21.94 -5.73 -3.13
C ILE A 135 20.80 -6.73 -3.32
N ILE A 136 19.71 -6.63 -2.55
CA ILE A 136 18.52 -7.48 -2.75
C ILE A 136 17.93 -7.29 -4.15
N HIS A 137 17.84 -6.05 -4.63
CA HIS A 137 17.32 -5.71 -5.95
C HIS A 137 18.20 -6.28 -7.07
N GLU A 138 19.50 -5.97 -7.06
CA GLU A 138 20.41 -6.39 -8.13
C GLU A 138 20.63 -7.91 -8.13
N VAL A 139 20.72 -8.54 -6.95
CA VAL A 139 20.79 -10.02 -6.88
C VAL A 139 19.46 -10.62 -7.33
N GLY A 140 18.33 -9.99 -7.00
CA GLY A 140 17.00 -10.36 -7.46
C GLY A 140 16.88 -10.35 -8.99
N HIS A 141 17.61 -9.47 -9.67
CA HIS A 141 17.62 -9.46 -11.13
C HIS A 141 18.17 -10.74 -11.77
N ASN A 142 18.92 -11.57 -11.03
CA ASN A 142 19.24 -12.91 -11.51
C ASN A 142 17.99 -13.72 -11.85
N TYR A 143 16.87 -13.49 -11.18
CA TYR A 143 15.58 -14.13 -11.49
C TYR A 143 14.86 -13.39 -12.60
N TYR A 144 14.71 -12.06 -12.48
CA TYR A 144 14.01 -11.21 -13.43
C TYR A 144 14.92 -10.05 -13.88
N PRO A 145 15.45 -10.00 -15.11
CA PRO A 145 15.10 -10.86 -16.24
C PRO A 145 16.10 -12.00 -16.52
N MET A 146 17.15 -12.20 -15.71
CA MET A 146 18.26 -13.03 -16.21
C MET A 146 17.88 -14.51 -16.40
N ILE A 147 16.99 -15.06 -15.57
CA ILE A 147 16.43 -16.41 -15.76
C ILE A 147 15.08 -16.35 -16.50
N VAL A 148 14.17 -15.47 -16.09
CA VAL A 148 12.87 -15.24 -16.75
C VAL A 148 13.03 -14.05 -17.70
N ASN A 149 13.36 -14.33 -18.96
CA ASN A 149 14.00 -13.38 -19.87
C ASN A 149 13.01 -12.49 -20.65
N SER A 150 12.46 -11.48 -20.00
CA SER A 150 11.63 -10.44 -20.63
C SER A 150 12.42 -9.50 -21.56
N ASP A 151 11.69 -8.87 -22.49
CA ASP A 151 12.21 -7.79 -23.33
C ASP A 151 12.19 -6.46 -22.57
N GLU A 152 13.29 -6.18 -21.88
CA GLU A 152 13.50 -4.99 -21.04
C GLU A 152 13.20 -3.66 -21.77
N ARG A 153 13.52 -3.57 -23.07
CA ARG A 153 13.36 -2.33 -23.86
C ARG A 153 11.91 -2.06 -24.25
N GLN A 154 11.10 -3.11 -24.28
CA GLN A 154 9.69 -3.01 -24.61
C GLN A 154 8.82 -3.00 -23.34
N TRP A 155 9.17 -3.81 -22.34
CA TRP A 155 8.36 -4.08 -21.15
C TRP A 155 9.19 -3.97 -19.87
N THR A 156 9.88 -2.85 -19.64
CA THR A 156 10.76 -2.65 -18.46
C THR A 156 10.10 -2.99 -17.13
N TRP A 157 8.78 -2.82 -16.99
CA TRP A 157 8.09 -3.19 -15.75
C TRP A 157 8.14 -4.70 -15.45
N MET A 158 8.31 -5.57 -16.45
CA MET A 158 8.49 -7.00 -16.20
C MET A 158 9.82 -7.27 -15.52
N ASP A 159 10.86 -6.51 -15.86
CA ASP A 159 12.17 -6.62 -15.24
C ASP A 159 12.11 -5.96 -13.85
N GLU A 160 11.74 -4.68 -13.82
CA GLU A 160 11.85 -3.83 -12.64
C GLU A 160 10.71 -4.02 -11.64
N GLY A 161 9.51 -4.25 -12.13
CA GLY A 161 8.28 -4.34 -11.35
C GLY A 161 8.11 -5.70 -10.69
N LEU A 162 8.36 -6.79 -11.43
CA LEU A 162 8.38 -8.15 -10.85
C LEU A 162 9.49 -8.27 -9.82
N ASN A 163 10.70 -7.80 -10.15
CA ASN A 163 11.83 -7.77 -9.22
C ASN A 163 11.51 -6.92 -7.98
N SER A 164 10.99 -5.70 -8.14
CA SER A 164 10.60 -4.83 -7.02
C SER A 164 9.55 -5.44 -6.10
N PHE A 165 8.65 -6.27 -6.62
CA PHE A 165 7.66 -6.97 -5.80
C PHE A 165 8.32 -8.03 -4.90
N VAL A 166 9.19 -8.87 -5.45
CA VAL A 166 9.89 -9.89 -4.65
C VAL A 166 10.95 -9.25 -3.74
N GLU A 167 11.61 -8.17 -4.19
CA GLU A 167 12.46 -7.31 -3.35
C GLU A 167 11.69 -6.81 -2.13
N TYR A 168 10.44 -6.36 -2.30
CA TYR A 168 9.60 -5.94 -1.19
C TYR A 168 9.39 -7.07 -0.18
N LEU A 169 9.05 -8.28 -0.63
CA LEU A 169 8.88 -9.44 0.25
C LEU A 169 10.18 -9.77 1.00
N ALA A 170 11.30 -9.84 0.28
CA ALA A 170 12.61 -10.10 0.87
C ALA A 170 13.01 -9.02 1.88
N ALA A 171 12.77 -7.74 1.56
CA ALA A 171 13.03 -6.63 2.46
C ALA A 171 12.20 -6.72 3.75
N GLN A 172 10.92 -7.11 3.67
CA GLN A 172 10.10 -7.34 4.87
C GLN A 172 10.56 -8.54 5.70
N ALA A 173 11.20 -9.55 5.09
CA ALA A 173 11.78 -10.69 5.79
C ALA A 173 13.13 -10.39 6.46
N TRP A 174 13.81 -9.29 6.08
CA TRP A 174 15.16 -8.97 6.59
C TRP A 174 15.16 -8.56 8.07
N GLU A 175 14.25 -7.68 8.48
CA GLU A 175 14.08 -7.30 9.90
C GLU A 175 12.67 -6.74 10.14
N GLU A 176 12.22 -6.79 11.40
CA GLU A 176 10.96 -6.15 11.79
C GLU A 176 10.96 -4.66 11.45
N ASN A 177 9.83 -4.16 10.93
CA ASN A 177 9.64 -2.75 10.56
C ASN A 177 10.66 -2.23 9.53
N TYR A 178 11.12 -3.09 8.61
CA TYR A 178 11.97 -2.67 7.49
C TYR A 178 11.32 -1.51 6.70
N PRO A 179 12.04 -0.40 6.43
CA PRO A 179 11.46 0.81 5.86
C PRO A 179 11.26 0.75 4.34
N SER A 180 10.45 -0.20 3.87
CA SER A 180 10.11 -0.35 2.47
C SER A 180 9.35 0.87 1.94
N ARG A 181 9.72 1.30 0.73
CA ARG A 181 9.10 2.46 0.06
C ARG A 181 8.07 2.04 -0.99
N ARG A 182 8.27 0.89 -1.61
CA ARG A 182 7.40 0.28 -2.63
C ARG A 182 6.68 -0.94 -2.02
N GLY A 183 5.55 -1.34 -2.59
CA GLY A 183 4.70 -2.43 -2.11
C GLY A 183 3.39 -1.93 -1.48
N PRO A 184 3.40 -1.23 -0.33
CA PRO A 184 2.18 -0.75 0.30
C PRO A 184 1.38 0.22 -0.56
N ALA A 185 0.09 -0.05 -0.73
CA ALA A 185 -0.85 0.69 -1.56
C ALA A 185 -0.88 2.21 -1.27
N ARG A 186 -0.92 2.59 0.02
CA ARG A 186 -0.87 4.00 0.44
C ARG A 186 0.31 4.83 -0.10
N ASN A 187 1.44 4.20 -0.44
CA ASN A 187 2.65 4.93 -0.85
C ASN A 187 2.60 5.37 -2.32
N ILE A 188 1.73 4.78 -3.17
CA ILE A 188 1.67 5.09 -4.60
C ILE A 188 0.67 6.20 -4.96
N THR A 189 -0.22 6.58 -4.03
CA THR A 189 -1.36 7.49 -4.26
C THR A 189 -0.97 8.82 -4.92
N ASN A 190 0.16 9.42 -4.54
CA ASN A 190 0.66 10.66 -5.16
C ASN A 190 1.03 10.50 -6.63
N TYR A 191 1.53 9.33 -7.03
CA TYR A 191 1.78 9.03 -8.43
C TYR A 191 0.48 8.76 -9.17
N MET A 192 -0.43 8.00 -8.55
CA MET A 192 -1.73 7.64 -9.14
C MET A 192 -2.62 8.86 -9.43
N LYS A 193 -2.52 9.95 -8.66
CA LYS A 193 -3.22 11.22 -8.97
C LYS A 193 -2.42 12.20 -9.83
N SER A 194 -1.21 11.82 -10.25
CA SER A 194 -0.33 12.72 -11.00
C SER A 194 -0.79 12.83 -12.46
N SER A 195 -0.74 14.05 -13.01
CA SER A 195 -0.89 14.28 -14.45
C SER A 195 0.33 13.84 -15.28
N TYR A 196 1.45 13.50 -14.62
CA TYR A 196 2.68 13.03 -15.25
C TYR A 196 2.84 11.50 -15.14
N GLN A 197 1.72 10.78 -15.14
CA GLN A 197 1.72 9.32 -15.24
C GLN A 197 1.42 8.88 -16.68
N VAL A 198 1.84 7.66 -16.99
CA VAL A 198 1.51 6.95 -18.23
C VAL A 198 1.14 5.51 -17.85
N PRO A 199 0.43 4.74 -18.70
CA PRO A 199 0.18 3.32 -18.44
C PRO A 199 1.47 2.55 -18.15
N ILE A 200 1.41 1.49 -17.34
CA ILE A 200 2.58 0.61 -17.08
C ILE A 200 3.09 -0.01 -18.40
N MET A 201 2.17 -0.26 -19.34
CA MET A 201 2.45 -0.82 -20.66
C MET A 201 3.10 0.18 -21.64
N THR A 202 3.50 1.36 -21.19
CA THR A 202 4.17 2.36 -22.02
C THR A 202 5.59 1.90 -22.35
N ASN A 203 6.01 2.05 -23.62
CA ASN A 203 7.39 1.76 -24.02
C ASN A 203 8.39 2.58 -23.19
N SER A 204 9.51 1.96 -22.84
CA SER A 204 10.53 2.47 -21.91
C SER A 204 11.05 3.87 -22.23
N GLU A 205 11.23 4.19 -23.51
CA GLU A 205 11.74 5.50 -23.94
C GLU A 205 10.73 6.63 -23.73
N SER A 206 9.45 6.30 -23.56
CA SER A 206 8.35 7.24 -23.38
C SER A 206 7.92 7.42 -21.93
N ILE A 207 8.58 6.75 -20.97
CA ILE A 207 8.19 6.81 -19.56
C ILE A 207 8.60 8.16 -18.94
N LEU A 208 7.62 8.91 -18.43
CA LEU A 208 7.86 10.23 -17.81
C LEU A 208 8.39 10.15 -16.37
N GLN A 209 7.95 9.15 -15.60
CA GLN A 209 8.39 8.91 -14.21
C GLN A 209 8.85 7.47 -14.02
N PHE A 210 10.06 7.17 -14.50
CA PHE A 210 10.61 5.82 -14.58
C PHE A 210 10.51 5.04 -13.27
N GLY A 211 10.99 5.62 -12.16
CA GLY A 211 10.98 4.95 -10.85
C GLY A 211 9.60 4.60 -10.29
N ASN A 212 8.54 5.32 -10.71
CA ASN A 212 7.17 5.02 -10.28
C ASN A 212 6.47 4.09 -11.28
N ASN A 213 6.65 4.29 -12.59
CA ASN A 213 5.98 3.50 -13.62
C ASN A 213 6.56 2.10 -13.78
N ALA A 214 7.89 1.96 -13.82
CA ALA A 214 8.54 0.67 -14.05
C ALA A 214 8.67 -0.17 -12.76
N TYR A 215 8.76 0.47 -11.58
CA TYR A 215 8.99 -0.21 -10.31
C TYR A 215 7.79 -0.09 -9.35
N GLY A 216 7.42 1.14 -9.00
CA GLY A 216 6.52 1.43 -7.89
C GLY A 216 5.08 0.95 -8.11
N LYS A 217 4.46 1.37 -9.22
CA LYS A 217 3.07 1.04 -9.56
C LYS A 217 2.89 -0.47 -9.82
N PRO A 218 3.76 -1.16 -10.60
CA PRO A 218 3.66 -2.61 -10.77
C PRO A 218 3.84 -3.37 -9.45
N ALA A 219 4.87 -3.06 -8.66
CA ALA A 219 5.08 -3.74 -7.37
C ALA A 219 3.91 -3.53 -6.40
N THR A 220 3.32 -2.34 -6.42
CA THR A 220 2.12 -2.04 -5.63
C THR A 220 0.90 -2.80 -6.14
N ALA A 221 0.71 -2.88 -7.46
CA ALA A 221 -0.38 -3.63 -8.06
C ALA A 221 -0.31 -5.12 -7.69
N LEU A 222 0.89 -5.72 -7.76
CA LEU A 222 1.13 -7.11 -7.37
C LEU A 222 0.90 -7.33 -5.88
N ASN A 223 1.32 -6.39 -5.03
CA ASN A 223 1.07 -6.48 -3.60
C ASN A 223 -0.43 -6.34 -3.26
N ILE A 224 -1.19 -5.53 -3.99
CA ILE A 224 -2.65 -5.44 -3.86
C ILE A 224 -3.32 -6.74 -4.30
N LEU A 225 -2.86 -7.34 -5.40
CA LEU A 225 -3.34 -8.66 -5.83
C LEU A 225 -3.13 -9.69 -4.71
N ARG A 226 -1.93 -9.72 -4.13
CA ARG A 226 -1.55 -10.66 -3.07
C ARG A 226 -2.32 -10.47 -1.77
N GLU A 227 -2.39 -9.24 -1.26
CA GLU A 227 -2.91 -8.98 0.10
C GLU A 227 -4.42 -8.69 0.11
N THR A 228 -4.97 -8.13 -0.96
CA THR A 228 -6.35 -7.61 -0.98
C THR A 228 -7.30 -8.43 -1.85
N ILE A 229 -6.84 -8.95 -2.99
CA ILE A 229 -7.73 -9.54 -4.02
C ILE A 229 -7.71 -11.07 -3.99
N MET A 230 -6.53 -11.68 -4.11
CA MET A 230 -6.36 -13.13 -4.27
C MET A 230 -6.06 -13.84 -2.94
N GLY A 231 -5.39 -13.14 -2.03
CA GLY A 231 -4.76 -13.76 -0.86
C GLY A 231 -3.41 -14.39 -1.20
N ARG A 232 -2.58 -14.57 -0.17
CA ARG A 232 -1.18 -14.98 -0.31
C ARG A 232 -1.01 -16.36 -0.95
N GLU A 233 -1.83 -17.33 -0.57
CA GLU A 233 -1.72 -18.71 -1.05
C GLU A 233 -1.88 -18.81 -2.56
N LEU A 234 -2.98 -18.28 -3.10
CA LEU A 234 -3.26 -18.31 -4.54
C LEU A 234 -2.26 -17.44 -5.32
N PHE A 235 -1.93 -16.26 -4.79
CA PHE A 235 -0.98 -15.37 -5.45
C PHE A 235 0.42 -15.98 -5.51
N ASP A 236 0.96 -16.44 -4.37
CA ASP A 236 2.32 -16.97 -4.29
C ASP A 236 2.47 -18.24 -5.14
N TYR A 237 1.44 -19.08 -5.18
CA TYR A 237 1.39 -20.24 -6.08
C TYR A 237 1.44 -19.82 -7.56
N ALA A 238 0.58 -18.88 -7.97
CA ALA A 238 0.50 -18.47 -9.37
C ALA A 238 1.74 -17.71 -9.85
N PHE A 239 2.33 -16.87 -8.99
CA PHE A 239 3.57 -16.14 -9.30
C PHE A 239 4.77 -17.09 -9.45
N LYS A 240 4.85 -18.10 -8.57
CA LYS A 240 5.83 -19.19 -8.66
C LYS A 240 5.68 -20.01 -9.94
N GLU A 241 4.45 -20.38 -10.28
CA GLU A 241 4.14 -21.12 -11.49
C GLU A 241 4.55 -20.34 -12.75
N TYR A 242 4.37 -19.01 -12.77
CA TYR A 242 4.91 -18.15 -13.84
C TYR A 242 6.44 -18.25 -13.95
N ALA A 243 7.15 -18.12 -12.83
CA ALA A 243 8.61 -18.21 -12.82
C ALA A 243 9.08 -19.57 -13.37
N GLU A 244 8.48 -20.68 -12.93
CA GLU A 244 8.84 -22.03 -13.37
C GLU A 244 8.49 -22.27 -14.85
N ARG A 245 7.29 -21.88 -15.31
CA ARG A 245 6.88 -22.02 -16.72
C ARG A 245 7.81 -21.29 -17.67
N TRP A 246 8.33 -20.13 -17.26
CA TRP A 246 9.11 -19.22 -18.09
C TRP A 246 10.61 -19.20 -17.78
N LYS A 247 11.09 -20.12 -16.95
CA LYS A 247 12.51 -20.35 -16.68
C LYS A 247 13.29 -20.57 -17.98
N PHE A 248 14.27 -19.70 -18.23
CA PHE A 248 15.09 -19.64 -19.45
C PHE A 248 14.31 -19.44 -20.77
N LYS A 249 13.11 -18.85 -20.70
CA LYS A 249 12.27 -18.49 -21.85
C LYS A 249 12.04 -16.98 -21.89
N ARG A 250 11.36 -16.50 -22.95
CA ARG A 250 11.08 -15.07 -23.18
C ARG A 250 9.59 -14.73 -23.09
N PRO A 251 9.03 -14.54 -21.88
CA PRO A 251 7.62 -14.19 -21.72
C PRO A 251 7.33 -12.76 -22.19
N THR A 252 6.09 -12.55 -22.60
CA THR A 252 5.47 -11.23 -22.78
C THR A 252 4.51 -10.93 -21.62
N PRO A 253 4.03 -9.68 -21.47
CA PRO A 253 3.01 -9.35 -20.47
C PRO A 253 1.78 -10.27 -20.48
N ALA A 254 1.32 -10.69 -21.66
CA ALA A 254 0.17 -11.58 -21.79
C ALA A 254 0.44 -12.97 -21.18
N ASP A 255 1.69 -13.44 -21.22
CA ASP A 255 2.08 -14.72 -20.63
C ASP A 255 2.07 -14.66 -19.10
N PHE A 256 2.49 -13.52 -18.53
CA PHE A 256 2.36 -13.27 -17.10
C PHE A 256 0.89 -13.21 -16.68
N PHE A 257 0.08 -12.36 -17.32
CA PHE A 257 -1.34 -12.19 -16.98
C PHE A 257 -2.10 -13.52 -17.06
N ARG A 258 -1.94 -14.26 -18.16
CA ARG A 258 -2.58 -15.58 -18.33
C ARG A 258 -2.12 -16.59 -17.29
N THR A 259 -0.84 -16.59 -16.92
CA THR A 259 -0.37 -17.54 -15.89
C THR A 259 -0.96 -17.20 -14.52
N MET A 260 -1.04 -15.91 -14.18
CA MET A 260 -1.65 -15.48 -12.93
C MET A 260 -3.12 -15.90 -12.83
N GLU A 261 -3.88 -15.80 -13.92
CA GLU A 261 -5.29 -16.21 -13.96
C GLU A 261 -5.47 -17.74 -14.01
N ASP A 262 -4.75 -18.42 -14.91
CA ASP A 262 -4.83 -19.88 -15.10
C ASP A 262 -4.45 -20.65 -13.83
N ALA A 263 -3.34 -20.27 -13.19
CA ALA A 263 -2.86 -20.97 -11.99
C ALA A 263 -3.70 -20.65 -10.73
N SER A 264 -4.34 -19.48 -10.66
CA SER A 264 -5.15 -19.10 -9.50
C SER A 264 -6.65 -19.38 -9.66
N ALA A 265 -7.11 -19.62 -10.89
CA ALA A 265 -8.52 -19.67 -11.27
C ALA A 265 -9.32 -18.40 -10.89
N VAL A 266 -8.65 -17.25 -10.79
CA VAL A 266 -9.26 -15.93 -10.53
C VAL A 266 -9.27 -15.11 -11.81
N ASP A 267 -10.41 -14.50 -12.13
CA ASP A 267 -10.54 -13.51 -13.22
C ASP A 267 -9.93 -12.17 -12.78
N LEU A 268 -8.84 -11.78 -13.46
CA LEU A 268 -8.02 -10.59 -13.19
C LEU A 268 -8.01 -9.62 -14.37
N ASP A 269 -8.73 -9.88 -15.46
CA ASP A 269 -8.82 -9.02 -16.65
C ASP A 269 -9.15 -7.57 -16.28
N TRP A 270 -10.13 -7.39 -15.39
CA TRP A 270 -10.54 -6.07 -14.91
C TRP A 270 -9.39 -5.33 -14.19
N PHE A 271 -8.58 -6.07 -13.42
CA PHE A 271 -7.48 -5.53 -12.64
C PHE A 271 -6.31 -5.16 -13.54
N PHE A 272 -5.89 -6.08 -14.42
CA PHE A 272 -4.80 -5.81 -15.37
C PHE A 272 -5.17 -4.67 -16.31
N ARG A 273 -6.39 -4.65 -16.85
CA ARG A 273 -6.87 -3.56 -17.70
C ARG A 273 -6.77 -2.21 -16.98
N GLY A 274 -7.28 -2.11 -15.75
CA GLY A 274 -7.21 -0.87 -14.98
C GLY A 274 -5.77 -0.47 -14.61
N TRP A 275 -5.05 -1.34 -13.91
CA TRP A 275 -3.75 -0.98 -13.35
C TRP A 275 -2.63 -0.85 -14.40
N PHE A 276 -2.65 -1.66 -15.46
CA PHE A 276 -1.53 -1.76 -16.41
C PHE A 276 -1.77 -0.96 -17.69
N TYR A 277 -3.01 -0.88 -18.17
CA TYR A 277 -3.32 -0.27 -19.46
C TYR A 277 -3.92 1.14 -19.37
N THR A 278 -4.31 1.62 -18.19
CA THR A 278 -4.83 2.98 -18.03
C THR A 278 -4.03 3.83 -17.03
N THR A 279 -4.36 5.11 -16.99
CA THR A 279 -3.90 6.09 -16.00
C THR A 279 -5.00 6.42 -14.98
N ASP A 280 -6.05 5.60 -14.92
CA ASP A 280 -7.08 5.73 -13.91
C ASP A 280 -6.45 5.51 -12.53
N HIS A 281 -7.14 5.98 -11.50
CA HIS A 281 -6.73 5.82 -10.12
C HIS A 281 -7.91 5.42 -9.24
N VAL A 282 -7.62 5.01 -8.01
CA VAL A 282 -8.66 4.66 -7.04
C VAL A 282 -9.06 5.94 -6.31
N ASP A 283 -10.33 6.31 -6.44
CA ASP A 283 -11.01 7.34 -5.65
C ASP A 283 -12.46 6.86 -5.53
N ILE A 284 -12.74 6.12 -4.45
CA ILE A 284 -14.07 5.60 -4.15
C ILE A 284 -14.64 6.46 -3.04
N SER A 285 -15.73 7.15 -3.35
CA SER A 285 -16.43 8.03 -2.42
C SER A 285 -17.53 7.27 -1.70
N LEU A 286 -17.59 7.39 -0.38
CA LEU A 286 -18.77 7.05 0.41
C LEU A 286 -19.73 8.26 0.35
N ASP A 287 -20.75 8.17 -0.49
CA ASP A 287 -21.59 9.32 -0.82
C ASP A 287 -22.74 9.53 0.17
N LYS A 288 -23.47 8.45 0.48
CA LYS A 288 -24.68 8.52 1.28
C LYS A 288 -24.90 7.24 2.06
N VAL A 289 -25.37 7.37 3.29
CA VAL A 289 -25.91 6.27 4.09
C VAL A 289 -27.38 6.57 4.37
N THR A 290 -28.25 5.70 3.85
CA THR A 290 -29.69 5.75 4.12
C THR A 290 -30.03 4.67 5.14
N LYS A 291 -30.31 5.08 6.39
CA LYS A 291 -30.84 4.19 7.41
C LYS A 291 -32.29 3.86 7.09
N MET A 292 -32.61 2.58 7.06
CA MET A 292 -33.92 2.02 6.80
C MET A 292 -34.34 1.18 8.00
N HIS A 293 -35.56 1.40 8.47
CA HIS A 293 -36.20 0.57 9.48
C HIS A 293 -37.30 -0.23 8.80
N VAL A 294 -37.36 -1.54 9.09
CA VAL A 294 -38.53 -2.35 8.72
C VAL A 294 -39.63 -1.99 9.72
N GLY A 295 -40.56 -1.12 9.28
CA GLY A 295 -41.73 -0.77 10.08
C GLY A 295 -42.56 -2.02 10.38
N ASN A 296 -42.96 -2.21 11.63
CA ASN A 296 -43.78 -3.36 12.05
C ASN A 296 -45.27 -3.17 11.68
N GLN A 297 -45.58 -2.02 11.05
CA GLN A 297 -46.89 -1.60 10.56
C GLN A 297 -47.90 -1.29 11.67
N ASP A 298 -47.52 -1.39 12.95
CA ASP A 298 -48.38 -1.07 14.07
C ASP A 298 -48.60 0.46 14.13
N PRO A 299 -49.84 0.95 13.97
CA PRO A 299 -50.09 2.39 13.93
C PRO A 299 -49.71 3.11 15.24
N GLU A 300 -49.68 2.42 16.38
CA GLU A 300 -49.21 3.00 17.64
C GLU A 300 -47.71 3.26 17.62
N VAL A 301 -46.95 2.36 17.00
CA VAL A 301 -45.48 2.48 16.87
C VAL A 301 -45.11 3.45 15.76
N GLU A 302 -45.69 3.29 14.57
CA GLU A 302 -45.37 4.10 13.40
C GLU A 302 -45.73 5.58 13.60
N LYS A 303 -46.94 5.90 14.11
CA LYS A 303 -47.31 7.31 14.31
C LYS A 303 -46.55 7.98 15.46
N ALA A 304 -46.21 7.22 16.50
CA ALA A 304 -45.36 7.74 17.57
C ALA A 304 -43.95 8.08 17.04
N TRP A 305 -43.40 7.21 16.19
CA TRP A 305 -42.13 7.46 15.50
C TRP A 305 -42.21 8.67 14.56
N ASP A 306 -43.25 8.77 13.73
CA ASP A 306 -43.47 9.91 12.83
C ASP A 306 -43.57 11.24 13.61
N ARG A 307 -44.26 11.24 14.76
CA ARG A 307 -44.32 12.39 15.66
C ARG A 307 -42.94 12.77 16.17
N GLU A 308 -42.13 11.79 16.58
CA GLU A 308 -40.77 12.03 17.04
C GLU A 308 -39.87 12.61 15.93
N GLN A 309 -39.98 12.11 14.70
CA GLN A 309 -39.24 12.66 13.56
C GLN A 309 -39.67 14.09 13.25
N PHE A 310 -40.98 14.36 13.22
CA PHE A 310 -41.51 15.70 13.00
C PHE A 310 -41.05 16.70 14.07
N ASN A 311 -40.97 16.27 15.33
CA ASN A 311 -40.47 17.12 16.42
C ASN A 311 -38.95 17.41 16.33
N LYS A 312 -38.19 16.62 15.56
CA LYS A 312 -36.76 16.88 15.26
C LYS A 312 -36.56 17.84 14.10
N GLU A 313 -37.60 18.09 13.30
CA GLU A 313 -37.52 19.07 12.22
C GLU A 313 -37.30 20.49 12.80
N PRO A 314 -36.51 21.34 12.13
CA PRO A 314 -36.30 22.70 12.59
C PRO A 314 -37.64 23.46 12.55
N MET A 315 -37.92 24.18 13.63
CA MET A 315 -39.09 25.06 13.69
C MET A 315 -39.00 26.15 12.62
N ASP A 316 -40.12 26.47 11.97
CA ASP A 316 -40.15 27.56 11.00
C ASP A 316 -39.80 28.89 11.66
N ILE A 317 -39.08 29.75 10.93
CA ILE A 317 -38.66 31.05 11.46
C ILE A 317 -39.86 31.94 11.83
N SER A 318 -40.98 31.78 11.12
CA SER A 318 -42.22 32.47 11.41
C SER A 318 -42.81 31.98 12.73
N ASP A 319 -42.79 30.68 13.00
CA ASP A 319 -43.26 30.12 14.28
C ASP A 319 -42.39 30.59 15.45
N MET A 320 -41.06 30.63 15.26
CA MET A 320 -40.14 31.19 16.25
C MET A 320 -40.44 32.67 16.55
N ARG A 321 -40.70 33.48 15.52
CA ARG A 321 -41.00 34.93 15.66
C ARG A 321 -42.41 35.20 16.16
N ASN A 322 -43.36 34.32 15.83
CA ASN A 322 -44.75 34.44 16.22
C ASN A 322 -45.03 33.86 17.61
N LYS A 323 -44.00 33.45 18.36
CA LYS A 323 -44.13 32.89 19.71
C LYS A 323 -44.91 33.81 20.66
N ASP A 324 -44.73 35.12 20.54
CA ASP A 324 -45.42 36.14 21.34
C ASP A 324 -46.62 36.76 20.60
N MET A 325 -46.99 36.23 19.43
CA MET A 325 -48.13 36.73 18.67
C MET A 325 -49.43 36.37 19.41
N LYS A 326 -50.24 37.38 19.71
CA LYS A 326 -51.56 37.16 20.30
C LYS A 326 -52.45 36.36 19.34
N ARG A 327 -52.87 35.16 19.75
CA ARG A 327 -53.79 34.31 18.97
C ARG A 327 -55.23 34.55 19.39
N ARG A 328 -56.15 34.42 18.44
CA ARG A 328 -57.60 34.60 18.67
C ARG A 328 -58.14 33.62 19.73
N THR A 329 -57.58 32.41 19.77
CA THR A 329 -57.91 31.36 20.74
C THR A 329 -57.49 31.69 22.17
N HIS A 330 -56.55 32.62 22.38
CA HIS A 330 -56.23 33.12 23.73
C HIS A 330 -57.39 33.96 24.31
N ASP A 331 -58.05 34.75 23.48
CA ASP A 331 -59.20 35.58 23.88
C ASP A 331 -60.53 34.80 23.84
N LYS A 332 -60.58 33.70 23.08
CA LYS A 332 -61.77 32.88 22.85
C LYS A 332 -61.45 31.38 22.92
N PRO A 333 -61.30 30.81 24.12
CA PRO A 333 -60.99 29.39 24.31
C PRO A 333 -62.06 28.45 23.74
N GLU A 334 -63.30 28.91 23.59
CA GLU A 334 -64.41 28.14 23.00
C GLU A 334 -64.20 27.77 21.52
N LEU A 335 -63.20 28.38 20.86
CA LEU A 335 -62.80 28.05 19.50
C LEU A 335 -61.87 26.83 19.42
N LEU A 336 -61.39 26.30 20.55
CA LEU A 336 -60.60 25.07 20.59
C LEU A 336 -61.53 23.86 20.43
N ASP A 337 -61.14 22.94 19.55
CA ASP A 337 -61.93 21.74 19.24
C ASP A 337 -61.06 20.46 19.25
N PHE A 338 -61.65 19.36 18.75
CA PHE A 338 -61.00 18.07 18.62
C PHE A 338 -59.61 18.14 17.96
N TYR A 339 -59.42 18.98 16.95
CA TYR A 339 -58.17 19.09 16.19
C TYR A 339 -57.08 19.89 16.91
N ASN A 340 -57.42 20.62 17.98
CA ASN A 340 -56.44 21.28 18.83
C ASN A 340 -55.76 20.31 19.81
N GLU A 341 -56.42 19.20 20.14
CA GLU A 341 -55.88 18.13 21.01
C GLU A 341 -55.39 16.92 20.20
N ASN A 342 -55.85 16.75 18.96
CA ASN A 342 -55.53 15.61 18.10
C ASN A 342 -54.92 16.10 16.78
N ASP A 343 -53.64 15.81 16.59
CA ASP A 343 -52.93 16.16 15.36
C ASP A 343 -52.87 14.98 14.36
N LYS A 344 -52.13 15.20 13.27
CA LYS A 344 -51.88 14.22 12.20
C LYS A 344 -51.28 12.88 12.68
N PHE A 345 -50.67 12.84 13.86
CA PHE A 345 -50.06 11.64 14.43
C PHE A 345 -50.95 10.94 15.46
N THR A 346 -52.17 11.42 15.68
CA THR A 346 -53.13 10.75 16.56
C THR A 346 -53.59 9.44 15.92
N VAL A 347 -53.49 8.33 16.66
CA VAL A 347 -53.92 7.01 16.17
C VAL A 347 -55.44 6.90 16.19
N THR A 348 -56.02 6.56 15.05
CA THR A 348 -57.47 6.41 14.91
C THR A 348 -57.90 4.94 14.98
N ASN A 349 -59.17 4.69 15.28
CA ASN A 349 -59.74 3.34 15.21
C ASN A 349 -59.69 2.76 13.78
N SER A 350 -59.74 3.62 12.76
CA SER A 350 -59.57 3.20 11.36
C SER A 350 -58.17 2.60 11.13
N ASP A 351 -57.13 3.24 11.68
CA ASP A 351 -55.75 2.77 11.57
C ASP A 351 -55.57 1.39 12.23
N ARG A 352 -56.11 1.23 13.45
CA ARG A 352 -56.09 -0.06 14.18
C ARG A 352 -56.83 -1.16 13.42
N ASN A 353 -57.99 -0.86 12.85
CA ASN A 353 -58.76 -1.82 12.07
C ASN A 353 -58.03 -2.24 10.78
N LYS A 354 -57.37 -1.30 10.11
CA LYS A 354 -56.55 -1.58 8.92
C LYS A 354 -55.36 -2.47 9.25
N TYR A 355 -54.64 -2.19 10.34
CA TYR A 355 -53.53 -3.03 10.82
C TYR A 355 -53.98 -4.46 11.13
N ASN A 356 -55.03 -4.61 11.93
CA ASN A 356 -55.60 -5.92 12.28
C ASN A 356 -56.06 -6.73 11.06
N GLY A 357 -56.57 -6.05 10.02
CA GLY A 357 -56.97 -6.68 8.77
C GLY A 357 -55.79 -7.14 7.90
N SER A 358 -54.67 -6.40 7.91
CA SER A 358 -53.47 -6.71 7.15
C SER A 358 -52.67 -7.87 7.76
N GLN A 359 -52.56 -7.92 9.09
CA GLN A 359 -51.86 -8.98 9.82
C GLN A 359 -52.44 -10.37 9.54
N LYS A 360 -53.77 -10.47 9.38
CA LYS A 360 -54.46 -11.74 9.05
C LYS A 360 -54.16 -12.29 7.65
N LYS A 361 -53.46 -11.54 6.80
CA LYS A 361 -53.13 -11.92 5.42
C LYS A 361 -51.66 -12.31 5.23
N LEU A 362 -50.86 -12.25 6.29
CA LEU A 362 -49.43 -12.54 6.24
C LEU A 362 -49.16 -13.99 6.67
N GLU A 363 -48.23 -14.64 5.98
CA GLU A 363 -47.69 -15.94 6.35
C GLU A 363 -46.75 -15.82 7.57
N ASP A 364 -46.53 -16.91 8.31
CA ASP A 364 -45.74 -16.91 9.55
C ASP A 364 -44.33 -16.33 9.37
N TRP A 365 -43.66 -16.65 8.25
CA TRP A 365 -42.32 -16.12 7.94
C TRP A 365 -42.31 -14.61 7.65
N GLN A 366 -43.43 -14.05 7.16
CA GLN A 366 -43.57 -12.60 6.92
C GLN A 366 -43.81 -11.85 8.24
N LEU A 367 -44.60 -12.45 9.15
CA LEU A 367 -44.80 -11.95 10.50
C LEU A 367 -43.50 -11.96 11.31
N GLU A 368 -42.65 -12.98 11.10
CA GLU A 368 -41.34 -13.07 11.74
C GLU A 368 -40.36 -12.02 11.20
N LEU A 369 -40.41 -11.71 9.90
CA LEU A 369 -39.60 -10.64 9.31
C LEU A 369 -39.97 -9.24 9.86
N LEU A 370 -41.26 -8.99 10.11
CA LEU A 370 -41.75 -7.74 10.73
C LEU A 370 -41.36 -7.63 12.22
N LYS A 371 -41.12 -8.75 12.90
CA LYS A 371 -40.65 -8.78 14.30
C LYS A 371 -39.14 -8.60 14.44
N ASN A 372 -38.38 -8.94 13.40
CA ASN A 372 -36.93 -9.11 13.50
C ASN A 372 -36.12 -7.82 13.67
N GLY A 373 -36.73 -6.62 13.60
CA GLY A 373 -36.14 -5.36 14.08
C GLY A 373 -34.76 -4.99 13.52
N LYS A 374 -34.30 -5.64 12.44
CA LYS A 374 -32.94 -5.48 11.90
C LYS A 374 -32.77 -4.05 11.41
N ASN A 375 -31.58 -3.52 11.62
CA ASN A 375 -31.18 -2.24 11.06
C ASN A 375 -30.67 -2.47 9.63
N MET A 376 -31.24 -1.74 8.68
CA MET A 376 -30.86 -1.81 7.28
C MET A 376 -30.21 -0.48 6.86
N TYR A 377 -29.10 -0.54 6.16
CA TYR A 377 -28.39 0.64 5.67
C TYR A 377 -28.11 0.47 4.18
N ALA A 378 -28.66 1.34 3.34
CA ALA A 378 -28.22 1.45 1.96
C ALA A 378 -27.07 2.46 1.90
N VAL A 379 -25.88 1.97 1.55
CA VAL A 379 -24.67 2.78 1.43
C VAL A 379 -24.36 2.95 -0.04
N ASP A 380 -24.37 4.20 -0.52
CA ASP A 380 -24.12 4.58 -1.89
C ASP A 380 -22.65 4.97 -2.08
N PHE A 381 -22.05 4.48 -3.15
CA PHE A 381 -20.66 4.75 -3.52
C PHE A 381 -20.55 5.27 -4.94
N SER A 382 -19.60 6.17 -5.17
CA SER A 382 -19.17 6.63 -6.50
C SER A 382 -17.70 6.33 -6.73
N ASN A 383 -17.36 5.77 -7.88
CA ASN A 383 -16.00 5.65 -8.39
C ASN A 383 -15.66 6.90 -9.21
N LYS A 384 -14.86 7.80 -8.62
CA LYS A 384 -14.44 9.06 -9.25
C LYS A 384 -13.14 8.92 -10.04
N GLY A 385 -12.28 7.98 -9.63
CA GLY A 385 -10.94 7.82 -10.19
C GLY A 385 -10.87 6.90 -11.41
N GLY A 386 -11.93 6.14 -11.68
CA GLY A 386 -12.06 5.22 -12.81
C GLY A 386 -11.64 3.78 -12.50
N LEU A 387 -10.71 3.57 -11.57
CA LEU A 387 -10.34 2.21 -11.16
C LEU A 387 -11.37 1.60 -10.22
N VAL A 388 -11.96 0.49 -10.66
CA VAL A 388 -12.78 -0.36 -9.81
C VAL A 388 -11.88 -1.12 -8.84
N MET A 389 -12.29 -1.19 -7.58
CA MET A 389 -11.62 -1.93 -6.51
C MET A 389 -12.66 -2.58 -5.58
N PRO A 390 -12.27 -3.59 -4.77
CA PRO A 390 -13.12 -4.07 -3.69
C PRO A 390 -13.54 -2.94 -2.74
N ILE A 391 -14.77 -2.99 -2.24
CA ILE A 391 -15.25 -2.07 -1.21
C ILE A 391 -15.02 -2.74 0.15
N ILE A 392 -14.09 -2.20 0.93
CA ILE A 392 -13.76 -2.65 2.28
C ILE A 392 -14.28 -1.63 3.27
N LEU A 393 -15.22 -2.04 4.13
CA LEU A 393 -15.85 -1.16 5.11
C LEU A 393 -15.51 -1.63 6.52
N LYS A 394 -15.05 -0.72 7.37
CA LYS A 394 -15.11 -0.90 8.81
C LYS A 394 -16.42 -0.31 9.33
N LEU A 395 -17.24 -1.14 9.94
CA LEU A 395 -18.47 -0.75 10.60
C LEU A 395 -18.20 -0.65 12.10
N VAL A 396 -18.45 0.51 12.69
CA VAL A 396 -18.38 0.70 14.14
C VAL A 396 -19.80 0.87 14.67
N TYR A 397 -20.15 0.07 15.65
CA TYR A 397 -21.48 0.01 16.24
C TYR A 397 -21.62 0.95 17.45
N THR A 398 -22.86 1.32 17.78
CA THR A 398 -23.16 2.20 18.93
C THR A 398 -22.78 1.58 20.28
N ASP A 399 -22.64 0.26 20.36
CA ASP A 399 -22.16 -0.47 21.54
C ASP A 399 -20.62 -0.52 21.66
N GLY A 400 -19.89 0.06 20.70
CA GLY A 400 -18.44 0.11 20.66
C GLY A 400 -17.77 -1.09 19.99
N SER A 401 -18.53 -2.11 19.57
CA SER A 401 -17.99 -3.21 18.75
C SER A 401 -17.74 -2.77 17.30
N ASP A 402 -16.84 -3.45 16.59
CA ASP A 402 -16.56 -3.21 15.18
C ASP A 402 -16.43 -4.49 14.37
N GLU A 403 -16.69 -4.38 13.06
CA GLU A 403 -16.44 -5.45 12.09
C GLU A 403 -15.96 -4.90 10.75
N VAL A 404 -15.30 -5.77 9.97
CA VAL A 404 -14.84 -5.43 8.62
C VAL A 404 -15.63 -6.24 7.58
N VAL A 405 -16.32 -5.54 6.70
CA VAL A 405 -17.09 -6.12 5.59
C VAL A 405 -16.32 -5.90 4.29
N ARG A 406 -15.94 -7.00 3.62
CA ARG A 406 -15.24 -6.99 2.34
C ARG A 406 -16.21 -7.35 1.22
N THR A 407 -16.36 -6.46 0.24
CA THR A 407 -17.15 -6.74 -0.97
C THR A 407 -16.23 -6.73 -2.18
N SER A 408 -16.25 -7.82 -2.96
CA SER A 408 -15.46 -7.96 -4.19
C SER A 408 -15.72 -6.84 -5.20
N ALA A 409 -14.72 -6.55 -6.05
CA ALA A 409 -14.81 -5.60 -7.16
C ALA A 409 -15.97 -5.94 -8.15
N GLN A 410 -16.50 -7.16 -8.12
CA GLN A 410 -17.67 -7.56 -8.91
C GLN A 410 -18.94 -6.74 -8.62
N ILE A 411 -19.01 -6.00 -7.50
CA ILE A 411 -20.10 -5.05 -7.25
C ILE A 411 -20.25 -4.02 -8.38
N TRP A 412 -19.15 -3.65 -9.03
CA TRP A 412 -19.09 -2.67 -10.12
C TRP A 412 -19.50 -3.22 -11.49
N ARG A 413 -19.81 -4.53 -11.62
CA ARG A 413 -20.03 -5.19 -12.92
C ARG A 413 -21.16 -4.59 -13.76
N LYS A 414 -22.23 -4.10 -13.12
CA LYS A 414 -23.37 -3.49 -13.83
C LYS A 414 -23.20 -2.00 -14.07
N ASN A 415 -22.44 -1.33 -13.21
CA ASN A 415 -22.18 0.11 -13.27
C ASN A 415 -20.85 0.37 -12.57
N THR A 416 -19.87 0.82 -13.34
CA THR A 416 -18.51 1.09 -12.85
C THR A 416 -18.36 2.45 -12.19
N GLU A 417 -19.36 3.33 -12.31
CA GLU A 417 -19.35 4.68 -11.76
C GLU A 417 -20.08 4.75 -10.42
N LYS A 418 -21.20 4.05 -10.25
CA LYS A 418 -22.03 4.12 -9.04
C LYS A 418 -22.61 2.77 -8.64
N VAL A 419 -22.52 2.47 -7.35
CA VAL A 419 -23.08 1.24 -6.76
C VAL A 419 -23.66 1.53 -5.39
N SER A 420 -24.62 0.70 -4.97
CA SER A 420 -25.17 0.71 -3.61
C SER A 420 -24.97 -0.64 -2.96
N LYS A 421 -24.57 -0.64 -1.69
CA LYS A 421 -24.47 -1.83 -0.85
C LYS A 421 -25.53 -1.76 0.25
N LEU A 422 -26.38 -2.78 0.32
CA LEU A 422 -27.25 -2.98 1.47
C LEU A 422 -26.49 -3.71 2.58
N LEU A 423 -26.44 -3.11 3.76
CA LEU A 423 -25.97 -3.70 5.00
C LEU A 423 -27.17 -4.03 5.87
N VAL A 424 -27.22 -5.25 6.40
CA VAL A 424 -28.28 -5.72 7.30
C VAL A 424 -27.61 -6.21 8.57
N THR A 425 -27.95 -5.60 9.71
CA THR A 425 -27.29 -5.86 10.99
C THR A 425 -28.28 -5.80 12.15
N ASP A 426 -27.97 -6.54 13.21
CA ASP A 426 -28.70 -6.48 14.49
C ASP A 426 -28.43 -5.19 15.26
N LYS A 427 -27.27 -4.58 15.03
CA LYS A 427 -26.77 -3.45 15.82
C LYS A 427 -26.90 -2.16 15.03
N GLU A 428 -27.06 -1.04 15.73
CA GLU A 428 -27.05 0.26 15.09
C GLU A 428 -25.60 0.68 14.77
N ILE A 429 -25.35 1.02 13.50
CA ILE A 429 -24.05 1.51 13.02
C ILE A 429 -23.90 2.98 13.44
N ALA A 430 -22.83 3.25 14.19
CA ALA A 430 -22.42 4.59 14.61
C ALA A 430 -21.56 5.28 13.55
N SER A 431 -20.65 4.54 12.89
CA SER A 431 -19.84 5.06 11.79
C SER A 431 -19.44 3.99 10.79
N ILE A 432 -19.14 4.44 9.56
CA ILE A 432 -18.60 3.63 8.47
C ILE A 432 -17.33 4.29 7.98
N GLU A 433 -16.27 3.50 7.85
CA GLU A 433 -14.99 3.89 7.28
C GLU A 433 -14.67 3.01 6.07
N LEU A 434 -14.48 3.63 4.92
CA LEU A 434 -14.07 3.00 3.67
C LEU A 434 -12.54 2.87 3.60
N ASP A 435 -12.07 1.71 3.17
CA ASP A 435 -10.66 1.33 3.10
C ASP A 435 -9.90 1.62 4.43
N PRO A 436 -10.32 1.04 5.57
CA PRO A 436 -9.74 1.33 6.89
C PRO A 436 -8.25 1.00 7.02
N TYR A 437 -7.71 0.19 6.11
CA TYR A 437 -6.32 -0.26 6.10
C TYR A 437 -5.46 0.37 4.99
N TRP A 438 -6.06 1.24 4.17
CA TRP A 438 -5.43 1.87 3.01
C TRP A 438 -4.78 0.86 2.07
N GLU A 439 -5.50 -0.22 1.78
CA GLU A 439 -5.05 -1.38 1.01
C GLU A 439 -5.49 -1.32 -0.46
N THR A 440 -6.28 -0.31 -0.86
CA THR A 440 -6.75 -0.14 -2.25
C THR A 440 -6.00 0.92 -3.05
N ALA A 441 -5.18 1.74 -2.40
CA ALA A 441 -4.51 2.92 -2.97
C ALA A 441 -5.46 4.08 -3.32
N ASP A 442 -6.52 4.26 -2.53
CA ASP A 442 -7.41 5.42 -2.64
C ASP A 442 -6.64 6.75 -2.47
N VAL A 443 -6.80 7.65 -3.42
CA VAL A 443 -6.08 8.94 -3.45
C VAL A 443 -6.75 10.05 -2.64
N ASP A 444 -8.02 9.89 -2.26
CA ASP A 444 -8.80 10.88 -1.50
C ASP A 444 -9.51 10.26 -0.29
N VAL A 445 -8.74 10.06 0.78
CA VAL A 445 -9.27 9.54 2.06
C VAL A 445 -10.28 10.46 2.75
N ASN A 446 -10.51 11.70 2.30
CA ASN A 446 -11.46 12.61 2.95
C ASN A 446 -12.90 12.18 2.74
N ASN A 447 -13.19 11.46 1.65
CA ASN A 447 -14.52 11.03 1.27
C ASN A 447 -14.84 9.59 1.74
N ASN A 448 -14.01 9.03 2.64
CA ASN A 448 -14.12 7.66 3.13
C ASN A 448 -14.99 7.49 4.39
N TYR A 449 -15.57 8.57 4.93
CA TYR A 449 -16.18 8.55 6.26
C TYR A 449 -17.64 8.92 6.26
N TRP A 450 -18.42 8.11 6.99
CA TRP A 450 -19.75 8.48 7.45
C TRP A 450 -19.84 8.35 8.97
N PRO A 451 -20.24 9.40 9.72
CA PRO A 451 -20.43 10.79 9.24
C PRO A 451 -19.12 11.40 8.71
N GLN A 452 -19.24 12.44 7.88
CA GLN A 452 -18.06 13.18 7.40
C GLN A 452 -17.31 13.79 8.58
N ARG A 453 -15.97 13.68 8.56
CA ARG A 453 -15.07 14.20 9.59
C ARG A 453 -13.96 15.05 8.98
N ALA A 454 -13.54 16.10 9.69
CA ALA A 454 -12.39 16.91 9.27
C ALA A 454 -11.07 16.17 9.57
N ILE A 455 -10.13 16.17 8.62
CA ILE A 455 -8.78 15.63 8.83
C ILE A 455 -7.87 16.76 9.33
N GLU A 456 -7.30 16.60 10.53
CA GLU A 456 -6.37 17.58 11.09
C GLU A 456 -5.03 17.58 10.33
N SER A 457 -4.53 18.78 9.97
CA SER A 457 -3.19 18.95 9.39
C SER A 457 -2.36 19.97 10.19
N ARG A 458 -1.05 19.74 10.31
CA ARG A 458 -0.11 20.65 11.00
C ARG A 458 0.83 21.32 10.01
N LEU A 459 0.86 22.65 9.99
CA LEU A 459 1.83 23.44 9.22
C LEU A 459 3.12 23.62 10.04
N GLN A 460 4.26 23.21 9.49
CA GLN A 460 5.57 23.46 10.11
C GLN A 460 6.46 24.27 9.16
N LEU A 461 6.89 25.46 9.61
CA LEU A 461 7.81 26.34 8.88
C LEU A 461 9.26 26.01 9.24
N TYR A 462 10.04 25.48 8.30
CA TYR A 462 11.48 25.27 8.50
C TYR A 462 12.34 25.74 7.33
N LYS A 463 13.49 26.32 7.67
CA LYS A 463 14.56 26.65 6.72
C LYS A 463 15.47 25.43 6.54
N ARG A 464 15.53 24.86 5.32
CA ARG A 464 16.27 23.62 5.02
C ARG A 464 17.78 23.82 5.16
N LYS A 465 18.41 23.19 6.17
CA LYS A 465 19.87 22.98 6.28
C LYS A 465 20.20 21.49 6.11
N LYS A 466 21.38 21.16 5.56
CA LYS A 466 21.86 19.77 5.45
C LYS A 466 22.07 19.19 6.86
N SER A 467 21.22 18.24 7.26
CA SER A 467 21.27 17.62 8.60
C SER A 467 22.34 16.52 8.65
N LYS A 468 23.09 16.43 9.76
CA LYS A 468 23.99 15.32 10.07
C LYS A 468 23.22 13.99 10.23
N SER A 469 23.88 12.87 9.98
CA SER A 469 23.30 11.54 10.21
C SER A 469 23.03 11.31 11.70
N LEU A 470 22.15 10.36 12.03
CA LEU A 470 21.89 10.01 13.44
C LEU A 470 23.17 9.54 14.13
N MET A 471 23.99 8.72 13.45
CA MET A 471 25.27 8.24 13.97
C MET A 471 26.25 9.41 14.21
N GLU A 472 26.32 10.37 13.30
CA GLU A 472 27.14 11.60 13.49
C GLU A 472 26.62 12.50 14.62
N LYS A 473 25.31 12.51 14.87
CA LYS A 473 24.71 13.25 15.99
C LYS A 473 24.99 12.55 17.31
N TYR A 474 24.88 11.23 17.32
CA TYR A 474 25.14 10.41 18.50
C TYR A 474 26.62 10.43 18.89
N ASN A 475 27.54 10.37 17.91
CA ASN A 475 28.98 10.39 18.15
C ASN A 475 29.55 11.78 18.45
N GLN A 476 28.72 12.84 18.47
CA GLN A 476 29.21 14.15 18.88
C GLN A 476 29.53 14.14 20.37
N LYS A 477 30.77 14.52 20.70
CA LYS A 477 31.17 14.74 22.08
C LYS A 477 30.23 15.75 22.73
N LEU A 478 29.71 15.40 23.91
CA LEU A 478 28.95 16.31 24.74
C LEU A 478 29.81 17.56 24.99
N LYS A 479 29.24 18.74 24.72
CA LYS A 479 29.90 20.00 25.04
C LYS A 479 29.94 20.16 26.54
N THR A 480 31.09 20.61 27.06
CA THR A 480 31.20 21.04 28.45
C THR A 480 30.82 22.53 28.55
N ASP A 481 30.48 23.00 29.76
CA ASP A 481 30.21 24.43 30.01
C ASP A 481 31.34 25.37 29.55
N LYS A 482 32.59 24.87 29.51
CA LYS A 482 33.75 25.61 28.99
C LYS A 482 33.74 25.74 27.46
N ASP A 483 33.21 24.74 26.76
CA ASP A 483 33.08 24.76 25.30
C ASP A 483 31.95 25.69 24.85
N GLU A 484 30.86 25.76 25.62
CA GLU A 484 29.77 26.70 25.37
C GLU A 484 30.19 28.16 25.55
N LYS A 485 30.98 28.45 26.61
CA LYS A 485 31.53 29.80 26.82
C LYS A 485 32.48 30.23 25.69
N LYS A 486 33.31 29.32 25.18
CA LYS A 486 34.20 29.58 24.02
C LYS A 486 33.44 29.83 22.72
N ASP A 487 32.36 29.08 22.49
CA ASP A 487 31.52 29.29 21.29
C ASP A 487 30.73 30.61 21.39
N ALA A 488 30.26 30.98 22.59
CA ALA A 488 29.62 32.27 22.83
C ALA A 488 30.59 33.45 22.60
N GLU A 489 31.84 33.35 23.04
CA GLU A 489 32.89 34.36 22.78
C GLU A 489 33.27 34.46 21.30
N LYS A 490 33.33 33.34 20.57
CA LYS A 490 33.58 33.34 19.12
C LYS A 490 32.44 33.96 18.33
N THR A 491 31.20 33.72 18.75
CA THR A 491 30.02 34.28 18.08
C THR A 491 29.92 35.78 18.31
N LYS A 492 30.30 36.28 19.50
CA LYS A 492 30.43 37.72 19.79
C LYS A 492 31.57 38.43 19.07
N LYS A 493 32.60 37.71 18.61
CA LYS A 493 33.70 38.28 17.80
C LYS A 493 33.44 38.25 16.29
N ALA A 494 32.40 37.53 15.85
CA ALA A 494 32.03 37.36 14.44
C ALA A 494 30.76 38.13 14.05
N ALA A 495 30.06 38.71 15.03
CA ALA A 495 29.07 39.78 14.85
C ALA A 495 29.76 41.12 15.09
#